data_AF-A0A759BGE4-F1
#
_entry.id   AF-A0A759BGE4-F1
#
_cell.length_a   1.000
_cell.length_b   1.000
_cell.length_c   1.000
_cell.angle_alpha   90.00
_cell.angle_beta   90.00
_cell.angle_gamma   90.00
#
_symmetry.space_group_name_H-M   'P 1'
#
loop_
_entity.id
_entity.type
_entity.pdbx_description
1 polymer ?
#
loop_
_entity_poly.entity_id
_entity_poly.type
_entity_poly.pdbx_seq_one_letter_code
_entity_poly.pdbx_strand_id
1 'polypeptide(L)'
;MSLQSIKEDIKRKFNQSLYVVTELLLDIALIESLKVIKIDQKQIKKLLQVTGSYFIEKNDLIYDETVIRALEKDNINREFIVDLLRDIQNDNEINTDIDLTNFLDAMKKYAKDNVKEYILLDSGLIDNYEELINKSIDFILEHVSYMQETIDLIKKSESPNKEKMLQITYFSYARTTATYVDDASKEFIRGAYSICHRYILKELLKKKNTQKSICEVFEDNLNNVTNKGIGSVKYILKDFFGFPETFRHYSNRHDLEKRFLIYKNFAKYRNKIVHENVIEPEKFNYIMGNFDKCDKFFYSVLELYNSNENQELLIEEIVNLCSKIANERSDILEKLYEKSKDYLPYSYN
;
A
#
# COMPACT_ATOMS: atom_id res chain seq x y z
N MET A 1 -8.34 8.32 19.73
CA MET A 1 -9.03 7.10 19.22
C MET A 1 -8.85 5.96 20.21
N SER A 2 -9.88 5.11 20.37
CA SER A 2 -9.73 3.85 21.12
C SER A 2 -8.94 2.81 20.31
N LEU A 3 -8.30 1.85 20.96
CA LEU A 3 -7.61 0.75 20.28
C LEU A 3 -8.55 0.00 19.31
N GLN A 4 -9.82 -0.15 19.69
CA GLN A 4 -10.84 -0.78 18.85
C GLN A 4 -11.09 0.03 17.57
N SER A 5 -11.27 1.35 17.68
CA SER A 5 -11.49 2.21 16.50
C SER A 5 -10.30 2.20 15.52
N ILE A 6 -9.07 2.07 16.04
CA ILE A 6 -7.85 1.94 15.22
C ILE A 6 -7.86 0.63 14.42
N LYS A 7 -8.22 -0.49 15.08
CA LYS A 7 -8.30 -1.79 14.40
C LYS A 7 -9.36 -1.80 13.31
N GLU A 8 -10.52 -1.19 13.56
CA GLU A 8 -11.61 -1.07 12.60
C GLU A 8 -11.21 -0.23 11.38
N ASP A 9 -10.52 0.91 11.59
CA ASP A 9 -10.03 1.74 10.49
C ASP A 9 -9.01 1.01 9.60
N ILE A 10 -8.01 0.36 10.21
CA ILE A 10 -7.00 -0.41 9.47
C ILE A 10 -7.67 -1.57 8.69
N LYS A 11 -8.65 -2.24 9.30
CA LYS A 11 -9.39 -3.34 8.66
C LYS A 11 -10.20 -2.84 7.46
N ARG A 12 -10.87 -1.69 7.59
CA ARG A 12 -11.58 -1.05 6.48
C ARG A 12 -10.64 -0.74 5.31
N LYS A 13 -9.50 -0.07 5.59
CA LYS A 13 -8.49 0.27 4.58
C LYS A 13 -7.92 -0.97 3.88
N PHE A 14 -7.60 -2.00 4.66
CA PHE A 14 -7.13 -3.27 4.09
C PHE A 14 -8.18 -3.94 3.21
N ASN A 15 -9.44 -3.97 3.63
CA ASN A 15 -10.52 -4.57 2.84
C ASN A 15 -10.76 -3.82 1.52
N GLN A 16 -10.67 -2.49 1.52
CA GLN A 16 -10.72 -1.68 0.31
C GLN A 16 -9.56 -2.03 -0.63
N SER A 17 -8.33 -2.11 -0.11
CA SER A 17 -7.17 -2.54 -0.88
C SER A 17 -7.29 -3.96 -1.44
N LEU A 18 -7.86 -4.87 -0.65
CA LEU A 18 -8.14 -6.26 -1.04
C LEU A 18 -9.18 -6.31 -2.16
N TYR A 19 -10.25 -5.51 -2.06
CA TYR A 19 -11.26 -5.40 -3.09
C TYR A 19 -10.65 -4.99 -4.43
N VAL A 20 -9.91 -3.86 -4.46
CA VAL A 20 -9.24 -3.35 -5.66
C VAL A 20 -8.30 -4.39 -6.27
N VAL A 21 -7.51 -5.07 -5.44
CA VAL A 21 -6.61 -6.15 -5.88
C VAL A 21 -7.38 -7.33 -6.46
N THR A 22 -8.48 -7.72 -5.82
CA THR A 22 -9.30 -8.85 -6.29
C THR A 22 -9.95 -8.54 -7.62
N GLU A 23 -10.52 -7.34 -7.79
CA GLU A 23 -11.07 -6.91 -9.09
C GLU A 23 -10.01 -6.96 -10.19
N LEU A 24 -8.87 -6.32 -9.97
CA LEU A 24 -7.76 -6.30 -10.93
C LEU A 24 -7.27 -7.71 -11.26
N LEU A 25 -7.13 -8.57 -10.24
CA LEU A 25 -6.67 -9.94 -10.43
C LEU A 25 -7.64 -10.75 -11.28
N LEU A 26 -8.95 -10.58 -11.09
CA LEU A 26 -9.98 -11.26 -11.89
C LEU A 26 -9.97 -10.74 -13.34
N ASP A 27 -9.85 -9.43 -13.54
CA ASP A 27 -9.74 -8.83 -14.88
C ASP A 27 -8.49 -9.35 -15.63
N ILE A 28 -7.33 -9.33 -14.96
CA ILE A 28 -6.08 -9.85 -15.54
C ILE A 28 -6.15 -11.36 -15.78
N ALA A 29 -6.78 -12.12 -14.88
CA ALA A 29 -6.95 -13.56 -15.06
C ALA A 29 -7.84 -13.89 -16.27
N LEU A 30 -8.91 -13.13 -16.51
CA LEU A 30 -9.71 -13.25 -17.72
C LEU A 30 -8.87 -12.99 -18.97
N ILE A 31 -8.14 -11.87 -18.98
CA ILE A 31 -7.28 -11.48 -20.10
C ILE A 31 -6.26 -12.58 -20.43
N GLU A 32 -5.53 -13.06 -19.42
CA GLU A 32 -4.52 -14.10 -19.62
C GLU A 32 -5.16 -15.42 -20.09
N SER A 33 -6.34 -15.77 -19.57
CA SER A 33 -7.08 -16.98 -20.01
C SER A 33 -7.54 -16.90 -21.46
N LEU A 34 -8.07 -15.74 -21.89
CA LEU A 34 -8.52 -15.52 -23.25
C LEU A 34 -7.36 -15.56 -24.26
N LYS A 35 -6.14 -15.11 -23.88
CA LYS A 35 -4.95 -15.20 -24.74
C LYS A 35 -4.58 -16.64 -25.11
N VAL A 36 -4.78 -17.59 -24.19
CA VAL A 36 -4.34 -18.98 -24.35
C VAL A 36 -5.50 -19.96 -24.53
N ILE A 37 -6.73 -19.47 -24.74
CA ILE A 37 -7.96 -20.28 -24.86
C ILE A 37 -7.88 -21.38 -25.93
N LYS A 38 -7.01 -21.19 -26.93
CA LYS A 38 -6.73 -22.14 -28.02
C LYS A 38 -5.86 -23.34 -27.61
N ILE A 39 -5.19 -23.29 -26.46
CA ILE A 39 -4.05 -24.18 -26.14
C ILE A 39 -4.37 -25.22 -25.06
N ASP A 40 -5.11 -24.86 -23.99
CA ASP A 40 -5.35 -25.77 -22.85
C ASP A 40 -6.80 -25.68 -22.31
N GLN A 41 -7.73 -26.29 -23.03
CA GLN A 41 -9.15 -26.04 -22.84
C GLN A 41 -9.69 -26.41 -21.45
N LYS A 42 -9.20 -27.45 -20.78
CA LYS A 42 -9.89 -27.97 -19.57
C LYS A 42 -9.65 -27.13 -18.32
N GLN A 43 -8.40 -26.75 -18.05
CA GLN A 43 -8.07 -25.90 -16.90
C GLN A 43 -8.46 -24.44 -17.16
N ILE A 44 -8.26 -23.97 -18.40
CA ILE A 44 -8.63 -22.61 -18.81
C ILE A 44 -10.15 -22.42 -18.76
N LYS A 45 -10.96 -23.41 -19.18
CA LYS A 45 -12.43 -23.31 -19.10
C LYS A 45 -12.93 -23.05 -17.69
N LYS A 46 -12.42 -23.76 -16.67
CA LYS A 46 -12.82 -23.52 -15.27
C LYS A 46 -12.46 -22.10 -14.82
N LEU A 47 -11.28 -21.61 -15.21
CA LEU A 47 -10.83 -20.26 -14.90
C LEU A 47 -11.70 -19.19 -15.58
N LEU A 48 -12.04 -19.42 -16.84
CA LEU A 48 -12.93 -18.58 -17.63
C LEU A 48 -14.37 -18.59 -17.11
N GLN A 49 -14.87 -19.71 -16.56
CA GLN A 49 -16.19 -19.75 -15.92
C GLN A 49 -16.26 -18.81 -14.71
N VAL A 50 -15.25 -18.84 -13.83
CA VAL A 50 -15.19 -17.96 -12.65
C VAL A 50 -15.02 -16.50 -13.06
N THR A 51 -14.03 -16.21 -13.90
CA THR A 51 -13.68 -14.83 -14.29
C THR A 51 -14.69 -14.22 -15.27
N GLY A 52 -15.26 -15.02 -16.17
CA GLY A 52 -16.32 -14.60 -17.09
C GLY A 52 -17.64 -14.31 -16.37
N SER A 53 -18.00 -15.09 -15.34
CA SER A 53 -19.19 -14.80 -14.52
C SER A 53 -19.06 -13.45 -13.81
N TYR A 54 -17.89 -13.20 -13.20
CA TYR A 54 -17.58 -11.89 -12.59
C TYR A 54 -17.70 -10.75 -13.62
N PHE A 55 -17.16 -10.95 -14.81
CA PHE A 55 -17.17 -9.95 -15.86
C PHE A 55 -18.59 -9.61 -16.35
N ILE A 56 -19.42 -10.63 -16.58
CA ILE A 56 -20.82 -10.47 -16.99
C ILE A 56 -21.61 -9.72 -15.91
N GLU A 57 -21.36 -10.01 -14.62
CA GLU A 57 -21.98 -9.30 -13.50
C GLU A 57 -21.56 -7.82 -13.45
N LYS A 58 -20.30 -7.51 -13.79
CA LYS A 58 -19.77 -6.13 -13.73
C LYS A 58 -20.20 -5.26 -14.90
N ASN A 59 -20.37 -5.85 -16.10
CA ASN A 59 -20.90 -5.35 -17.40
C ASN A 59 -20.51 -3.92 -17.91
N ASP A 60 -20.04 -3.01 -17.08
CA ASP A 60 -19.71 -1.63 -17.43
C ASP A 60 -18.49 -1.56 -18.37
N LEU A 61 -17.59 -2.55 -18.31
CA LEU A 61 -16.37 -2.57 -19.13
C LEU A 61 -16.64 -2.58 -20.64
N ILE A 62 -17.59 -3.39 -21.10
CA ILE A 62 -17.87 -3.51 -22.54
C ILE A 62 -18.50 -2.23 -23.12
N TYR A 63 -18.89 -1.30 -22.25
CA TYR A 63 -19.38 0.02 -22.62
C TYR A 63 -18.32 1.13 -22.48
N ASP A 64 -17.11 0.81 -22.00
CA ASP A 64 -16.00 1.76 -21.98
C ASP A 64 -15.57 2.15 -23.40
N GLU A 65 -15.36 3.44 -23.64
CA GLU A 65 -15.04 3.96 -24.98
C GLU A 65 -13.73 3.40 -25.54
N THR A 66 -12.73 3.13 -24.69
CA THR A 66 -11.45 2.55 -25.10
C THR A 66 -11.65 1.12 -25.59
N VAL A 67 -12.50 0.35 -24.90
CA VAL A 67 -12.83 -1.02 -25.24
C VAL A 67 -13.68 -1.07 -26.52
N ILE A 68 -14.69 -0.20 -26.65
CA ILE A 68 -15.52 -0.10 -27.86
C ILE A 68 -14.67 0.15 -29.10
N ARG A 69 -13.77 1.14 -29.06
CA ARG A 69 -12.88 1.45 -30.20
C ARG A 69 -11.93 0.30 -30.55
N ALA A 70 -11.57 -0.53 -29.58
CA ALA A 70 -10.74 -1.70 -29.84
C ALA A 70 -11.52 -2.84 -30.51
N LEU A 71 -12.76 -3.08 -30.06
CA LEU A 71 -13.68 -4.02 -30.71
C LEU A 71 -13.95 -3.65 -32.16
N GLU A 72 -14.15 -2.35 -32.45
CA GLU A 72 -14.35 -1.85 -33.82
C GLU A 72 -13.13 -2.12 -34.71
N LYS A 73 -11.90 -1.97 -34.19
CA LYS A 73 -10.67 -2.28 -34.95
C LYS A 73 -10.53 -3.76 -35.29
N ASP A 74 -11.00 -4.63 -34.41
CA ASP A 74 -11.01 -6.08 -34.63
C ASP A 74 -12.23 -6.54 -35.47
N ASN A 75 -13.12 -5.62 -35.88
CA ASN A 75 -14.42 -5.91 -36.51
C ASN A 75 -15.30 -6.85 -35.67
N ILE A 76 -15.26 -6.70 -34.34
CA ILE A 76 -16.01 -7.52 -33.39
C ILE A 76 -17.22 -6.74 -32.87
N ASN A 77 -18.41 -7.34 -32.95
CA ASN A 77 -19.59 -6.79 -32.26
C ASN A 77 -19.44 -7.01 -30.75
N ARG A 78 -19.78 -6.01 -29.91
CA ARG A 78 -19.82 -6.15 -28.44
C ARG A 78 -20.58 -7.39 -27.96
N GLU A 79 -21.65 -7.78 -28.65
CA GLU A 79 -22.46 -8.96 -28.31
C GLU A 79 -21.65 -10.25 -28.45
N PHE A 80 -20.67 -10.29 -29.35
CA PHE A 80 -19.77 -11.42 -29.50
C PHE A 80 -18.99 -11.73 -28.21
N ILE A 81 -18.52 -10.72 -27.48
CA ILE A 81 -17.79 -10.94 -26.22
C ILE A 81 -18.73 -11.49 -25.15
N VAL A 82 -19.95 -10.97 -25.05
CA VAL A 82 -20.95 -11.45 -24.10
C VAL A 82 -21.34 -12.89 -24.42
N ASP A 83 -21.56 -13.20 -25.69
CA ASP A 83 -21.91 -14.54 -26.14
C ASP A 83 -20.75 -15.52 -25.95
N LEU A 84 -19.52 -15.11 -26.25
CA LEU A 84 -18.30 -15.87 -25.96
C LEU A 84 -18.21 -16.25 -24.47
N LEU A 85 -18.43 -15.28 -23.57
CA LEU A 85 -18.40 -15.53 -22.13
C LEU A 85 -19.57 -16.41 -21.65
N ARG A 86 -20.76 -16.28 -22.27
CA ARG A 86 -21.90 -17.17 -22.00
C ARG A 86 -21.64 -18.59 -22.49
N ASP A 87 -21.02 -18.76 -23.64
CA ASP A 87 -20.66 -20.06 -24.19
C ASP A 87 -19.63 -20.75 -23.29
N ILE A 88 -18.64 -20.00 -22.81
CA ILE A 88 -17.72 -20.45 -21.76
C ILE A 88 -18.48 -20.90 -20.49
N GLN A 89 -19.43 -20.10 -20.02
CA GLN A 89 -20.20 -20.38 -18.80
C GLN A 89 -21.03 -21.66 -18.93
N ASN A 90 -21.64 -21.88 -20.09
CA ASN A 90 -22.50 -23.02 -20.39
C ASN A 90 -21.73 -24.27 -20.88
N ASP A 91 -20.40 -24.20 -20.91
CA ASP A 91 -19.51 -25.25 -21.43
C ASP A 91 -19.79 -25.61 -22.90
N ASN A 92 -20.24 -24.62 -23.69
CA ASN A 92 -20.46 -24.75 -25.13
C ASN A 92 -19.11 -24.79 -25.89
N GLU A 93 -19.17 -25.15 -27.18
CA GLU A 93 -18.02 -24.99 -28.08
C GLU A 93 -17.72 -23.50 -28.28
N ILE A 94 -16.43 -23.17 -28.14
CA ILE A 94 -15.97 -21.78 -28.22
C ILE A 94 -15.39 -21.55 -29.61
N ASN A 95 -15.93 -20.58 -30.36
CA ASN A 95 -15.32 -20.15 -31.60
C ASN A 95 -14.06 -19.34 -31.30
N THR A 96 -12.89 -19.93 -31.54
CA THR A 96 -11.60 -19.29 -31.23
C THR A 96 -10.94 -18.63 -32.44
N ASP A 97 -11.50 -18.69 -33.65
CA ASP A 97 -10.77 -18.25 -34.86
C ASP A 97 -10.59 -16.72 -34.97
N ILE A 98 -11.20 -15.95 -34.08
CA ILE A 98 -11.12 -14.49 -34.05
C ILE A 98 -9.86 -14.05 -33.30
N ASP A 99 -9.14 -13.07 -33.86
CA ASP A 99 -8.04 -12.38 -33.19
C ASP A 99 -8.59 -11.35 -32.21
N LEU A 100 -8.27 -11.51 -30.92
CA LEU A 100 -8.72 -10.64 -29.82
C LEU A 100 -7.62 -9.68 -29.35
N THR A 101 -6.52 -9.54 -30.09
CA THR A 101 -5.34 -8.82 -29.61
C THR A 101 -5.64 -7.37 -29.21
N ASN A 102 -6.30 -6.58 -30.06
CA ASN A 102 -6.57 -5.18 -29.73
C ASN A 102 -7.57 -5.06 -28.57
N PHE A 103 -8.60 -5.91 -28.54
CA PHE A 103 -9.52 -6.00 -27.41
C PHE A 103 -8.82 -6.31 -26.08
N LEU A 104 -7.96 -7.33 -26.03
CA LEU A 104 -7.25 -7.74 -24.82
C LEU A 104 -6.26 -6.67 -24.33
N ASP A 105 -5.61 -5.97 -25.25
CA ASP A 105 -4.75 -4.82 -24.91
C ASP A 105 -5.55 -3.65 -24.34
N ALA A 106 -6.73 -3.37 -24.90
CA ALA A 106 -7.63 -2.35 -24.39
C ALA A 106 -8.19 -2.69 -23.00
N MET A 107 -8.58 -3.94 -22.76
CA MET A 107 -8.99 -4.38 -21.42
C MET A 107 -7.85 -4.26 -20.40
N LYS A 108 -6.63 -4.63 -20.80
CA LYS A 108 -5.45 -4.50 -19.92
C LYS A 108 -5.17 -3.02 -19.60
N LYS A 109 -5.37 -2.12 -20.56
CA LYS A 109 -5.25 -0.67 -20.33
C LYS A 109 -6.33 -0.17 -19.37
N TYR A 110 -7.60 -0.53 -19.60
CA TYR A 110 -8.68 -0.17 -18.69
C TYR A 110 -8.43 -0.65 -17.26
N ALA A 111 -8.00 -1.91 -17.08
CA ALA A 111 -7.70 -2.46 -15.76
C ALA A 111 -6.58 -1.68 -15.05
N LYS A 112 -5.58 -1.20 -15.79
CA LYS A 112 -4.53 -0.31 -15.27
C LYS A 112 -5.08 1.06 -14.86
N ASP A 113 -5.91 1.66 -15.72
CA ASP A 113 -6.47 3.00 -15.51
C ASP A 113 -7.41 3.01 -14.28
N ASN A 114 -8.23 1.98 -14.10
CA ASN A 114 -9.09 1.83 -12.91
C ASN A 114 -8.28 1.72 -11.61
N VAL A 115 -7.22 0.89 -11.60
CA VAL A 115 -6.36 0.76 -10.42
C VAL A 115 -5.64 2.08 -10.12
N LYS A 116 -5.23 2.81 -11.17
CA LYS A 116 -4.66 4.14 -11.04
C LYS A 116 -5.63 5.09 -10.35
N GLU A 117 -6.90 5.09 -10.77
CA GLU A 117 -7.94 5.92 -10.17
C GLU A 117 -8.15 5.58 -8.69
N TYR A 118 -8.22 4.30 -8.32
CA TYR A 118 -8.33 3.91 -6.91
C TYR A 118 -7.12 4.33 -6.06
N ILE A 119 -5.90 4.14 -6.59
CA ILE A 119 -4.67 4.60 -5.92
C ILE A 119 -4.69 6.13 -5.75
N LEU A 120 -5.21 6.87 -6.74
CA LEU A 120 -5.35 8.33 -6.69
C LEU A 120 -6.46 8.78 -5.72
N LEU A 121 -7.59 8.07 -5.61
CA LEU A 121 -8.65 8.44 -4.66
C LEU A 121 -8.20 8.28 -3.20
N ASP A 122 -7.32 7.32 -2.94
CA ASP A 122 -6.67 7.18 -1.63
C ASP A 122 -5.58 8.25 -1.38
N SER A 123 -5.28 9.15 -2.34
CA SER A 123 -4.37 10.29 -2.15
C SER A 123 -4.87 11.33 -1.14
N GLY A 124 -6.14 11.29 -0.74
CA GLY A 124 -6.63 12.03 0.44
C GLY A 124 -5.90 11.64 1.74
N LEU A 125 -5.14 10.54 1.74
CA LEU A 125 -4.15 10.25 2.78
C LEU A 125 -3.03 11.29 2.84
N ILE A 126 -2.56 11.84 1.71
CA ILE A 126 -1.47 12.82 1.66
C ILE A 126 -1.92 14.12 2.34
N ASP A 127 -3.07 14.66 1.93
CA ASP A 127 -3.54 15.96 2.41
C ASP A 127 -3.82 15.95 3.92
N ASN A 128 -4.51 14.91 4.40
CA ASN A 128 -4.80 14.75 5.84
C ASN A 128 -3.53 14.48 6.66
N TYR A 129 -2.53 13.84 6.05
CA TYR A 129 -1.29 13.50 6.72
C TYR A 129 -0.31 14.69 6.74
N GLU A 130 -0.30 15.52 5.71
CA GLU A 130 0.47 16.76 5.63
C GLU A 130 0.01 17.77 6.70
N GLU A 131 -1.30 17.99 6.82
CA GLU A 131 -1.84 18.90 7.84
C GLU A 131 -1.50 18.43 9.26
N LEU A 132 -1.59 17.12 9.52
CA LEU A 132 -1.27 16.52 10.81
C LEU A 132 0.23 16.61 11.15
N ILE A 133 1.09 16.37 10.16
CA ILE A 133 2.55 16.50 10.32
C ILE A 133 2.91 17.96 10.58
N ASN A 134 2.42 18.90 9.77
CA ASN A 134 2.82 20.30 9.87
C ASN A 134 2.45 20.89 11.24
N LYS A 135 1.24 20.62 11.74
CA LYS A 135 0.85 21.03 13.10
C LYS A 135 1.77 20.45 14.18
N SER A 136 2.17 19.20 14.03
CA SER A 136 3.07 18.54 14.99
C SER A 136 4.49 19.13 14.93
N ILE A 137 5.01 19.36 13.73
CA ILE A 137 6.33 19.96 13.52
C ILE A 137 6.38 21.37 14.07
N ASP A 138 5.39 22.22 13.75
CA ASP A 138 5.35 23.61 14.19
C ASP A 138 5.31 23.70 15.72
N PHE A 139 4.47 22.87 16.35
CA PHE A 139 4.42 22.77 17.81
C PHE A 139 5.77 22.37 18.40
N ILE A 140 6.44 21.35 17.84
CA ILE A 140 7.73 20.89 18.36
C ILE A 140 8.80 21.97 18.13
N LEU A 141 8.85 22.61 16.97
CA LEU A 141 9.85 23.65 16.69
C LEU A 141 9.76 24.81 17.69
N GLU A 142 8.54 25.25 18.00
CA GLU A 142 8.30 26.23 19.05
C GLU A 142 8.81 25.70 20.40
N HIS A 143 8.46 24.46 20.76
CA HIS A 143 8.92 23.84 22.00
C HIS A 143 10.44 23.67 22.09
N VAL A 144 11.12 23.35 20.98
CA VAL A 144 12.57 23.17 20.93
C VAL A 144 13.31 24.45 21.29
N SER A 145 12.80 25.63 20.90
CA SER A 145 13.40 26.90 21.33
C SER A 145 13.35 27.08 22.84
N TYR A 146 12.20 26.84 23.48
CA TYR A 146 12.05 26.92 24.94
C TYR A 146 12.89 25.85 25.67
N MET A 147 12.98 24.66 25.09
CA MET A 147 13.82 23.57 25.60
C MET A 147 15.29 23.98 25.62
N GLN A 148 15.78 24.58 24.53
CA GLN A 148 17.17 25.03 24.43
C GLN A 148 17.48 26.14 25.43
N GLU A 149 16.58 27.12 25.57
CA GLU A 149 16.71 28.17 26.58
C GLU A 149 16.78 27.58 28.00
N THR A 150 15.91 26.62 28.32
CA THR A 150 15.89 25.95 29.62
C THR A 150 17.21 25.20 29.89
N ILE A 151 17.73 24.48 28.90
CA ILE A 151 19.03 23.80 29.01
C ILE A 151 20.14 24.82 29.31
N ASP A 152 20.15 25.96 28.63
CA ASP A 152 21.18 26.97 28.79
C ASP A 152 21.08 27.69 30.15
N LEU A 153 19.87 27.88 30.69
CA LEU A 153 19.65 28.36 32.06
C LEU A 153 20.21 27.36 33.08
N ILE A 154 19.92 26.06 32.93
CA ILE A 154 20.47 25.02 33.84
C ILE A 154 22.00 25.00 33.76
N LYS A 155 22.57 25.11 32.56
CA LYS A 155 24.03 25.17 32.35
C LYS A 155 24.67 26.37 33.06
N LYS A 156 24.00 27.52 33.08
CA LYS A 156 24.47 28.74 33.76
C LYS A 156 24.25 28.72 35.27
N SER A 157 23.41 27.83 35.78
CA SER A 157 23.15 27.74 37.22
C SER A 157 24.35 27.22 38.01
N GLU A 158 24.49 27.69 39.25
CA GLU A 158 25.49 27.20 40.22
C GLU A 158 24.95 26.08 41.13
N SER A 159 23.84 25.43 40.73
CA SER A 159 23.20 24.39 41.52
C SER A 159 24.12 23.17 41.69
N PRO A 160 24.25 22.61 42.91
CA PRO A 160 24.99 21.34 43.11
C PRO A 160 24.33 20.15 42.37
N ASN A 161 23.06 20.28 41.98
CA ASN A 161 22.32 19.26 41.24
C ASN A 161 22.33 19.45 39.71
N LYS A 162 23.09 20.42 39.20
CA LYS A 162 23.12 20.81 37.77
C LYS A 162 23.21 19.63 36.80
N GLU A 163 24.12 18.69 37.03
CA GLU A 163 24.29 17.52 36.14
C GLU A 163 23.06 16.61 36.11
N LYS A 164 22.45 16.34 37.27
CA LYS A 164 21.21 15.56 37.35
C LYS A 164 20.05 16.29 36.68
N MET A 165 19.96 17.61 36.86
CA MET A 165 18.96 18.45 36.21
C MET A 165 19.11 18.40 34.69
N LEU A 166 20.34 18.51 34.16
CA LEU A 166 20.61 18.39 32.73
C LEU A 166 20.24 17.01 32.20
N GLN A 167 20.61 15.93 32.90
CA GLN A 167 20.26 14.58 32.47
C GLN A 167 18.75 14.37 32.40
N ILE A 168 17.99 14.73 33.45
CA ILE A 168 16.52 14.60 33.44
C ILE A 168 15.89 15.46 32.34
N THR A 169 16.41 16.67 32.13
CA THR A 169 15.93 17.60 31.12
C THR A 169 16.16 17.05 29.71
N TYR A 170 17.39 16.62 29.39
CA TYR A 170 17.70 15.98 28.10
C TYR A 170 16.85 14.74 27.85
N PHE A 171 16.65 13.91 28.88
CA PHE A 171 15.81 12.72 28.78
C PHE A 171 14.38 13.09 28.40
N SER A 172 13.79 14.03 29.14
CA SER A 172 12.41 14.46 28.97
C SER A 172 12.19 15.05 27.57
N TYR A 173 13.09 15.90 27.11
CA TYR A 173 12.98 16.57 25.82
C TYR A 173 13.18 15.61 24.64
N ALA A 174 14.20 14.75 24.69
CA ALA A 174 14.41 13.73 23.66
C ALA A 174 13.23 12.75 23.59
N ARG A 175 12.70 12.32 24.74
CA ARG A 175 11.54 11.43 24.80
C ARG A 175 10.28 12.09 24.25
N THR A 176 10.04 13.34 24.58
CA THR A 176 8.90 14.12 24.07
C THR A 176 8.98 14.24 22.54
N THR A 177 10.11 14.73 22.02
CA THR A 177 10.36 14.87 20.58
C THR A 177 10.21 13.53 19.85
N ALA A 178 10.80 12.47 20.38
CA ALA A 178 10.67 11.12 19.82
C ALA A 178 9.24 10.58 19.80
N THR A 179 8.38 11.01 20.73
CA THR A 179 6.99 10.56 20.80
C THR A 179 6.18 11.09 19.62
N TYR A 180 6.38 12.35 19.25
CA TYR A 180 5.72 12.92 18.07
C TYR A 180 6.11 12.21 16.77
N VAL A 181 7.41 11.92 16.59
CA VAL A 181 7.87 11.13 15.43
C VAL A 181 7.31 9.70 15.46
N ASP A 182 7.17 9.10 16.64
CA ASP A 182 6.53 7.79 16.78
C ASP A 182 5.04 7.83 16.41
N ASP A 183 4.33 8.90 16.79
CA ASP A 183 2.92 9.08 16.46
C ASP A 183 2.72 9.34 14.96
N ALA A 184 3.55 10.19 14.34
CA ALA A 184 3.58 10.35 12.89
C ALA A 184 3.85 9.01 12.18
N SER A 185 4.76 8.19 12.72
CA SER A 185 5.05 6.86 12.16
C SER A 185 3.85 5.91 12.25
N LYS A 186 3.09 5.95 13.35
CA LYS A 186 1.88 5.13 13.50
C LYS A 186 0.81 5.54 12.52
N GLU A 187 0.58 6.84 12.34
CA GLU A 187 -0.38 7.33 11.35
C GLU A 187 0.03 6.96 9.93
N PHE A 188 1.32 7.07 9.58
CA PHE A 188 1.85 6.59 8.30
C PHE A 188 1.57 5.09 8.09
N ILE A 189 1.89 4.26 9.09
CA ILE A 189 1.67 2.81 9.03
C ILE A 189 0.19 2.50 8.82
N ARG A 190 -0.72 3.20 9.52
CA ARG A 190 -2.17 3.04 9.36
C ARG A 190 -2.64 3.45 7.98
N GLY A 191 -2.16 4.58 7.47
CA GLY A 191 -2.47 5.06 6.13
C GLY A 191 -2.01 4.12 5.03
N ALA A 192 -0.80 3.55 5.18
CA ALA A 192 -0.23 2.62 4.20
C ALA A 192 -1.11 1.38 3.93
N TYR A 193 -2.02 1.00 4.84
CA TYR A 193 -2.96 -0.10 4.61
C TYR A 193 -3.97 0.16 3.50
N SER A 194 -4.27 1.41 3.15
CA SER A 194 -5.12 1.73 1.99
C SER A 194 -4.44 1.34 0.67
N ILE A 195 -3.10 1.44 0.63
CA ILE A 195 -2.29 1.21 -0.58
C ILE A 195 -1.44 -0.08 -0.50
N CYS A 196 -1.91 -1.07 0.26
CA CYS A 196 -1.18 -2.31 0.50
C CYS A 196 -1.34 -3.38 -0.60
N HIS A 197 -1.76 -2.99 -1.81
CA HIS A 197 -2.09 -3.90 -2.91
C HIS A 197 -0.98 -4.91 -3.21
N ARG A 198 0.26 -4.40 -3.30
CA ARG A 198 1.45 -5.21 -3.54
C ARG A 198 1.70 -6.26 -2.44
N TYR A 199 1.48 -5.88 -1.18
CA TYR A 199 1.63 -6.79 -0.06
C TYR A 199 0.64 -7.96 -0.16
N ILE A 200 -0.63 -7.67 -0.46
CA ILE A 200 -1.67 -8.66 -0.66
C ILE A 200 -1.28 -9.64 -1.77
N LEU A 201 -0.91 -9.13 -2.95
CA LEU A 201 -0.52 -9.96 -4.09
C LEU A 201 0.69 -10.86 -3.78
N LYS A 202 1.70 -10.33 -3.07
CA LYS A 202 2.87 -11.13 -2.66
C LYS A 202 2.49 -12.23 -1.67
N GLU A 203 1.59 -11.97 -0.74
CA GLU A 203 1.11 -13.00 0.19
C GLU A 203 0.29 -14.08 -0.52
N LEU A 204 -0.51 -13.72 -1.54
CA LEU A 204 -1.21 -14.68 -2.39
C LEU A 204 -0.23 -15.58 -3.16
N LEU A 205 0.86 -15.02 -3.72
CA LEU A 205 1.89 -15.81 -4.42
C LEU A 205 2.66 -16.78 -3.53
N LYS A 206 3.07 -16.35 -2.32
CA LYS A 206 3.94 -17.16 -1.45
C LYS A 206 3.30 -18.46 -0.98
N LYS A 207 1.97 -18.52 -0.84
CA LYS A 207 1.31 -19.55 -0.04
C LYS A 207 0.65 -20.63 -0.88
N LYS A 208 1.46 -21.59 -1.38
CA LYS A 208 0.97 -22.77 -2.13
C LYS A 208 0.10 -23.75 -1.31
N ASN A 209 -0.01 -23.62 0.02
CA ASN A 209 -0.59 -24.71 0.85
C ASN A 209 -1.16 -24.32 2.23
N THR A 210 -1.69 -23.10 2.42
CA THR A 210 -2.30 -22.73 3.71
C THR A 210 -3.82 -22.77 3.65
N GLN A 211 -4.44 -23.50 4.59
CA GLN A 211 -5.89 -23.49 4.82
C GLN A 211 -6.43 -22.09 5.18
N LYS A 212 -5.57 -21.20 5.70
CA LYS A 212 -5.93 -19.81 6.05
C LYS A 212 -6.05 -18.93 4.82
N SER A 213 -7.17 -18.22 4.73
CA SER A 213 -7.45 -17.15 3.80
C SER A 213 -6.61 -15.89 4.07
N ILE A 214 -6.46 -15.03 3.07
CA ILE A 214 -5.72 -13.77 3.17
C ILE A 214 -6.25 -12.86 4.30
N CYS A 215 -7.57 -12.90 4.56
CA CYS A 215 -8.21 -12.16 5.65
C CYS A 215 -7.80 -12.69 7.02
N GLU A 216 -7.70 -14.02 7.20
CA GLU A 216 -7.21 -14.60 8.46
C GLU A 216 -5.74 -14.28 8.70
N VAL A 217 -4.93 -14.25 7.63
CA VAL A 217 -3.52 -13.81 7.70
C VAL A 217 -3.44 -12.34 8.11
N PHE A 218 -4.32 -11.50 7.56
CA PHE A 218 -4.41 -10.11 7.93
C PHE A 218 -4.87 -9.92 9.38
N GLU A 219 -5.90 -10.63 9.84
CA GLU A 219 -6.38 -10.57 11.23
C GLU A 219 -5.31 -11.00 12.24
N ASP A 220 -4.56 -12.09 11.94
CA ASP A 220 -3.41 -12.53 12.72
C ASP A 220 -2.35 -11.40 12.81
N ASN A 221 -2.12 -10.69 11.70
CA ASN A 221 -1.19 -9.57 11.64
C ASN A 221 -1.74 -8.29 12.29
N LEU A 222 -3.04 -8.03 12.22
CA LEU A 222 -3.71 -6.80 12.69
C LEU A 222 -3.49 -6.60 14.19
N ASN A 223 -3.53 -7.69 14.97
CA ASN A 223 -3.20 -7.66 16.39
C ASN A 223 -1.76 -7.20 16.66
N ASN A 224 -0.83 -7.52 15.76
CA ASN A 224 0.56 -7.06 15.84
C ASN A 224 0.76 -5.65 15.27
N VAL A 225 -0.11 -5.21 14.35
CA VAL A 225 -0.02 -3.90 13.69
C VAL A 225 -0.26 -2.75 14.65
N THR A 226 -1.16 -2.92 15.62
CA THR A 226 -1.41 -1.88 16.64
C THR A 226 -0.22 -1.62 17.56
N ASN A 227 0.74 -2.56 17.62
CA ASN A 227 2.00 -2.41 18.36
C ASN A 227 3.16 -1.92 17.46
N LYS A 228 2.92 -1.75 16.15
CA LYS A 228 3.93 -1.22 15.23
C LYS A 228 4.10 0.28 15.50
N GLY A 229 5.36 0.72 15.50
CA GLY A 229 5.74 2.12 15.65
C GLY A 229 6.99 2.40 14.82
N ILE A 230 7.85 3.29 15.31
CA ILE A 230 8.99 3.78 14.53
C ILE A 230 9.87 2.67 13.91
N GLY A 231 10.09 1.56 14.62
CA GLY A 231 10.92 0.44 14.15
C GLY A 231 10.28 -0.40 13.04
N SER A 232 8.97 -0.31 12.86
CA SER A 232 8.20 -1.14 11.93
C SER A 232 8.11 -0.56 10.52
N VAL A 233 8.41 0.72 10.36
CA VAL A 233 8.35 1.45 9.08
C VAL A 233 9.20 0.78 8.00
N LYS A 234 10.37 0.23 8.34
CA LYS A 234 11.20 -0.53 7.40
C LYS A 234 10.43 -1.67 6.71
N TYR A 235 9.60 -2.39 7.47
CA TYR A 235 8.83 -3.51 6.93
C TYR A 235 7.69 -3.01 6.05
N ILE A 236 7.00 -1.93 6.45
CA ILE A 236 5.97 -1.30 5.61
C ILE A 236 6.57 -0.84 4.28
N LEU A 237 7.68 -0.11 4.32
CA LEU A 237 8.38 0.34 3.10
C LEU A 237 8.77 -0.84 2.20
N LYS A 238 9.24 -1.95 2.76
CA LYS A 238 9.61 -3.13 1.98
C LYS A 238 8.40 -3.87 1.41
N ASP A 239 7.41 -4.15 2.25
CA ASP A 239 6.32 -5.05 1.91
C ASP A 239 5.28 -4.36 1.04
N PHE A 240 4.96 -3.10 1.35
CA PHE A 240 3.87 -2.37 0.69
C PHE A 240 4.41 -1.58 -0.51
N PHE A 241 5.54 -0.90 -0.33
CA PHE A 241 6.11 -0.04 -1.36
C PHE A 241 7.22 -0.73 -2.18
N GLY A 242 7.83 -1.79 -1.66
CA GLY A 242 8.92 -2.47 -2.34
C GLY A 242 10.31 -1.86 -2.16
N PHE A 243 10.48 -0.99 -1.17
CA PHE A 243 11.76 -0.36 -0.88
C PHE A 243 12.79 -1.33 -0.25
N PRO A 244 14.07 -1.29 -0.65
CA PRO A 244 14.67 -0.46 -1.69
C PRO A 244 14.71 -1.13 -3.08
N GLU A 245 14.26 -2.39 -3.20
CA GLU A 245 14.46 -3.22 -4.39
C GLU A 245 13.64 -2.76 -5.60
N THR A 246 12.35 -2.46 -5.42
CA THR A 246 11.46 -1.93 -6.47
C THR A 246 11.82 -0.49 -6.83
N PHE A 247 12.27 0.30 -5.85
CA PHE A 247 12.64 1.72 -6.03
C PHE A 247 13.93 1.95 -6.81
N ARG A 248 14.63 0.90 -7.30
CA ARG A 248 15.85 1.04 -8.11
C ARG A 248 15.65 1.92 -9.33
N HIS A 249 14.43 1.97 -9.86
CA HIS A 249 14.06 2.69 -11.07
C HIS A 249 13.48 4.08 -10.80
N TYR A 250 13.28 4.47 -9.53
CA TYR A 250 12.69 5.76 -9.20
C TYR A 250 13.75 6.86 -9.32
N SER A 251 13.42 7.92 -10.05
CA SER A 251 14.30 9.06 -10.33
C SER A 251 14.91 9.69 -9.05
N ASN A 252 14.18 9.67 -7.94
CA ASN A 252 14.58 10.29 -6.66
C ASN A 252 15.06 9.29 -5.58
N ARG A 253 15.37 8.05 -5.95
CA ARG A 253 15.77 6.99 -5.01
C ARG A 253 16.85 7.41 -4.01
N HIS A 254 17.90 8.08 -4.49
CA HIS A 254 19.05 8.44 -3.65
C HIS A 254 18.68 9.42 -2.54
N ASP A 255 17.72 10.32 -2.79
CA ASP A 255 17.22 11.22 -1.76
C ASP A 255 16.43 10.45 -0.70
N LEU A 256 15.55 9.53 -1.12
CA LEU A 256 14.78 8.70 -0.21
C LEU A 256 15.69 7.79 0.66
N GLU A 257 16.73 7.20 0.08
CA GLU A 257 17.72 6.40 0.81
C GLU A 257 18.46 7.23 1.88
N LYS A 258 18.84 8.47 1.57
CA LYS A 258 19.46 9.40 2.53
C LYS A 258 18.50 9.72 3.67
N ARG A 259 17.25 10.09 3.37
CA ARG A 259 16.23 10.38 4.40
C ARG A 259 15.93 9.15 5.27
N PHE A 260 15.84 7.97 4.66
CA PHE A 260 15.65 6.72 5.40
C PHE A 260 16.83 6.41 6.34
N LEU A 261 18.07 6.73 5.94
CA LEU A 261 19.23 6.57 6.82
C LEU A 261 19.13 7.51 8.03
N ILE A 262 18.70 8.75 7.83
CA ILE A 262 18.47 9.71 8.91
C ILE A 262 17.44 9.14 9.90
N TYR A 263 16.30 8.70 9.37
CA TYR A 263 15.22 8.07 10.13
C TYR A 263 15.68 6.82 10.91
N LYS A 264 16.45 5.94 10.27
CA LYS A 264 16.97 4.73 10.88
C LYS A 264 17.90 5.04 12.06
N ASN A 265 18.78 6.03 11.91
CA ASN A 265 19.66 6.48 12.98
C ASN A 265 18.88 7.15 14.10
N PHE A 266 17.87 7.95 13.77
CA PHE A 266 16.96 8.53 14.75
C PHE A 266 16.29 7.44 15.59
N ALA A 267 15.68 6.43 14.95
CA ALA A 267 15.05 5.31 15.65
C ALA A 267 16.03 4.55 16.56
N LYS A 268 17.27 4.36 16.11
CA LYS A 268 18.34 3.74 16.92
C LYS A 268 18.66 4.57 18.16
N TYR A 269 18.85 5.88 18.03
CA TYR A 269 19.19 6.75 19.16
C TYR A 269 18.02 6.95 20.10
N ARG A 270 16.81 7.07 19.56
CA ARG A 270 15.55 7.08 20.32
C ARG A 270 15.43 5.84 21.19
N ASN A 271 15.72 4.64 20.68
CA ASN A 271 15.66 3.43 21.50
C ASN A 271 16.68 3.45 22.64
N LYS A 272 17.90 3.94 22.40
CA LYS A 272 18.91 4.08 23.46
C LYS A 272 18.49 5.06 24.55
N ILE A 273 17.90 6.19 24.18
CA ILE A 273 17.47 7.19 25.16
C ILE A 273 16.20 6.70 25.88
N VAL A 274 15.17 6.30 25.15
CA VAL A 274 13.84 6.02 25.72
C VAL A 274 13.78 4.68 26.48
N HIS A 275 14.49 3.65 26.01
CA HIS A 275 14.40 2.30 26.57
C HIS A 275 15.63 1.90 27.38
N GLU A 276 16.83 2.34 26.98
CA GLU A 276 18.07 2.01 27.69
C GLU A 276 18.47 3.09 28.72
N ASN A 277 17.76 4.23 28.77
CA ASN A 277 18.06 5.38 29.64
C ASN A 277 19.49 5.93 29.50
N VAL A 278 20.09 5.79 28.32
CA VAL A 278 21.45 6.27 28.04
C VAL A 278 21.41 7.60 27.30
N ILE A 279 21.85 8.67 27.96
CA ILE A 279 21.89 10.03 27.39
C ILE A 279 23.34 10.39 27.07
N GLU A 280 23.62 10.46 25.77
CA GLU A 280 24.87 11.00 25.23
C GLU A 280 24.54 12.29 24.47
N PRO A 281 25.28 13.40 24.69
CA PRO A 281 24.99 14.68 24.05
C PRO A 281 24.88 14.60 22.52
N GLU A 282 25.72 13.78 21.89
CA GLU A 282 25.68 13.55 20.44
C GLU A 282 24.34 12.95 19.97
N LYS A 283 23.81 11.97 20.71
CA LYS A 283 22.53 11.31 20.39
C LYS A 283 21.36 12.24 20.67
N PHE A 284 21.41 12.99 21.77
CA PHE A 284 20.41 14.01 22.08
C PHE A 284 20.36 15.05 20.95
N ASN A 285 21.51 15.65 20.61
CA ASN A 285 21.62 16.64 19.54
C ASN A 285 21.15 16.07 18.20
N TYR A 286 21.42 14.80 17.91
CA TYR A 286 20.93 14.15 16.71
C TYR A 286 19.40 14.06 16.67
N ILE A 287 18.75 13.67 17.78
CA ILE A 287 17.27 13.63 17.86
C ILE A 287 16.70 15.03 17.66
N MET A 288 17.19 16.01 18.43
CA MET A 288 16.68 17.38 18.38
C MET A 288 16.92 18.06 17.03
N GLY A 289 18.02 17.72 16.33
CA GLY A 289 18.37 18.32 15.04
C GLY A 289 17.83 17.60 13.80
N ASN A 290 17.10 16.49 13.96
CA ASN A 290 16.60 15.71 12.81
C ASN A 290 15.14 15.21 12.95
N PHE A 291 14.42 15.57 14.01
CA PHE A 291 13.02 15.12 14.17
C PHE A 291 12.14 15.59 13.00
N ASP A 292 12.29 16.84 12.58
CA ASP A 292 11.54 17.45 11.47
C ASP A 292 11.77 16.71 10.14
N LYS A 293 13.02 16.28 9.90
CA LYS A 293 13.38 15.47 8.74
C LYS A 293 12.77 14.06 8.80
N CYS A 294 12.61 13.52 10.01
CA CYS A 294 11.97 12.22 10.21
C CYS A 294 10.46 12.29 10.00
N ASP A 295 9.81 13.38 10.40
CA ASP A 295 8.38 13.57 10.15
C ASP A 295 8.12 13.83 8.65
N LYS A 296 8.90 14.74 8.05
CA LYS A 296 8.85 15.01 6.59
C LYS A 296 9.20 13.80 5.74
N PHE A 297 9.96 12.83 6.26
CA PHE A 297 10.32 11.62 5.53
C PHE A 297 9.08 10.82 5.12
N PHE A 298 8.08 10.72 5.99
CA PHE A 298 6.85 9.98 5.67
C PHE A 298 6.07 10.64 4.53
N TYR A 299 5.97 11.96 4.55
CA TYR A 299 5.39 12.74 3.45
C TYR A 299 6.16 12.51 2.15
N SER A 300 7.49 12.58 2.18
CA SER A 300 8.31 12.31 0.99
C SER A 300 8.11 10.92 0.42
N VAL A 301 7.85 9.90 1.25
CA VAL A 301 7.49 8.55 0.77
C VAL A 301 6.18 8.60 0.00
N LEU A 302 5.16 9.28 0.53
CA LEU A 302 3.84 9.39 -0.09
C LEU A 302 3.86 10.23 -1.36
N GLU A 303 4.58 11.36 -1.40
CA GLU A 303 4.76 12.16 -2.61
C GLU A 303 5.43 11.36 -3.72
N LEU A 304 6.51 10.64 -3.38
CA LEU A 304 7.20 9.79 -4.35
C LEU A 304 6.29 8.72 -4.91
N TYR A 305 5.48 8.11 -4.04
CA TYR A 305 4.49 7.13 -4.43
C TYR A 305 3.41 7.72 -5.36
N ASN A 306 3.07 9.00 -5.20
CA ASN A 306 2.03 9.67 -5.99
C ASN A 306 2.54 10.43 -7.22
N SER A 307 3.85 10.49 -7.45
CA SER A 307 4.37 11.00 -8.72
C SER A 307 4.00 10.08 -9.89
N ASN A 308 3.55 10.66 -11.01
CA ASN A 308 3.07 9.92 -12.19
C ASN A 308 4.02 8.80 -12.65
N GLU A 309 5.32 9.09 -12.76
CA GLU A 309 6.34 8.13 -13.20
C GLU A 309 6.40 6.90 -12.27
N ASN A 310 6.43 7.11 -10.96
CA ASN A 310 6.54 6.05 -9.98
C ASN A 310 5.24 5.26 -9.82
N GLN A 311 4.08 5.93 -9.99
CA GLN A 311 2.77 5.28 -10.03
C GLN A 311 2.68 4.32 -11.21
N GLU A 312 3.10 4.73 -12.41
CA GLU A 312 3.10 3.86 -13.59
C GLU A 312 3.96 2.60 -13.35
N LEU A 313 5.16 2.76 -12.81
CA LEU A 313 6.04 1.63 -12.46
C LEU A 313 5.41 0.69 -11.43
N LEU A 314 4.74 1.24 -10.42
CA LEU A 314 4.07 0.45 -9.41
C LEU A 314 2.87 -0.31 -9.98
N ILE A 315 2.02 0.35 -10.76
CA ILE A 315 0.86 -0.26 -11.40
C ILE A 315 1.34 -1.40 -12.31
N GLU A 316 2.44 -1.21 -13.04
CA GLU A 316 3.04 -2.27 -13.84
C GLU A 316 3.51 -3.45 -12.97
N GLU A 317 4.16 -3.21 -11.81
CA GLU A 317 4.52 -4.28 -10.87
C GLU A 317 3.27 -5.02 -10.36
N ILE A 318 2.23 -4.29 -9.96
CA ILE A 318 0.97 -4.86 -9.47
C ILE A 318 0.33 -5.74 -10.56
N VAL A 319 0.20 -5.24 -11.80
CA VAL A 319 -0.34 -6.01 -12.93
C VAL A 319 0.49 -7.25 -13.23
N ASN A 320 1.82 -7.13 -13.21
CA ASN A 320 2.71 -8.28 -13.41
C ASN A 320 2.55 -9.34 -12.31
N LEU A 321 2.36 -8.92 -11.05
CA LEU A 321 2.05 -9.83 -9.95
C LEU A 321 0.68 -10.50 -10.16
N CYS A 322 -0.33 -9.77 -10.63
CA CYS A 322 -1.63 -10.35 -10.98
C CYS A 322 -1.51 -11.40 -12.08
N SER A 323 -0.82 -11.10 -13.20
CA SER A 323 -0.60 -12.07 -14.27
C SER A 323 0.13 -13.32 -13.76
N LYS A 324 1.11 -13.14 -12.88
CA LYS A 324 1.81 -14.27 -12.25
C LYS A 324 0.89 -15.13 -11.38
N ILE A 325 0.01 -14.51 -10.59
CA ILE A 325 -0.98 -15.24 -9.78
C ILE A 325 -1.98 -15.97 -10.66
N ALA A 326 -2.51 -15.31 -11.69
CA ALA A 326 -3.46 -15.92 -12.62
C ALA A 326 -2.89 -17.22 -13.22
N ASN A 327 -1.61 -17.20 -13.60
CA ASN A 327 -0.93 -18.33 -14.21
C ASN A 327 -0.46 -19.40 -13.22
N GLU A 328 0.06 -19.01 -12.05
CA GLU A 328 0.67 -19.95 -11.09
C GLU A 328 -0.31 -20.44 -10.00
N ARG A 329 -1.41 -19.72 -9.79
CA ARG A 329 -2.31 -19.84 -8.63
C ARG A 329 -3.78 -19.68 -9.02
N SER A 330 -4.20 -20.29 -10.13
CA SER A 330 -5.61 -20.30 -10.52
C SER A 330 -6.54 -20.94 -9.47
N ASP A 331 -5.99 -21.77 -8.57
CA ASP A 331 -6.70 -22.46 -7.48
C ASP A 331 -7.37 -21.53 -6.45
N ILE A 332 -6.87 -20.30 -6.30
CA ILE A 332 -7.39 -19.35 -5.30
C ILE A 332 -8.41 -18.38 -5.87
N LEU A 333 -8.56 -18.30 -7.20
CA LEU A 333 -9.40 -17.29 -7.84
C LEU A 333 -10.89 -17.51 -7.58
N GLU A 334 -11.35 -18.76 -7.54
CA GLU A 334 -12.74 -19.11 -7.21
C GLU A 334 -13.14 -18.60 -5.82
N LYS A 335 -12.30 -18.86 -4.81
CA LYS A 335 -12.53 -18.37 -3.44
C LYS A 335 -12.43 -16.86 -3.32
N LEU A 336 -11.54 -16.23 -4.09
CA LEU A 336 -11.42 -14.77 -4.11
C LEU A 336 -12.64 -14.12 -4.76
N TYR A 337 -13.16 -14.71 -5.85
CA TYR A 337 -14.40 -14.26 -6.47
C TYR A 337 -15.60 -14.37 -5.52
N GLU A 338 -15.80 -15.52 -4.86
CA GLU A 338 -16.87 -15.67 -3.87
C GLU A 338 -16.77 -14.60 -2.77
N LYS A 339 -15.56 -14.40 -2.23
CA LYS A 339 -15.34 -13.38 -1.20
C LYS A 339 -15.48 -11.95 -1.71
N SER A 340 -15.19 -11.68 -3.00
CA SER A 340 -15.36 -10.34 -3.58
C SER A 340 -16.81 -9.85 -3.46
N LYS A 341 -17.78 -10.78 -3.45
CA LYS A 341 -19.19 -10.48 -3.25
C LYS A 341 -19.51 -9.98 -1.83
N ASP A 342 -18.71 -10.39 -0.84
CA ASP A 342 -18.81 -9.90 0.55
C ASP A 342 -18.18 -8.50 0.73
N TYR A 343 -17.34 -8.08 -0.24
CA TYR A 343 -16.61 -6.81 -0.22
C TYR A 343 -17.17 -5.77 -1.20
N LEU A 344 -18.19 -6.14 -1.99
CA LEU A 344 -18.89 -5.20 -2.86
C LEU A 344 -19.31 -3.99 -2.03
N PRO A 345 -18.98 -2.77 -2.49
CA PRO A 345 -19.32 -1.59 -1.74
C PRO A 345 -20.83 -1.58 -1.56
N TYR A 346 -21.28 -1.34 -0.32
CA TYR A 346 -22.44 -0.51 -0.14
C TYR A 346 -22.29 0.64 -1.13
N SER A 347 -23.16 0.65 -2.14
CA SER A 347 -23.32 1.74 -3.09
C SER A 347 -22.99 3.05 -2.41
N TYR A 348 -22.02 3.79 -2.93
CA TYR A 348 -21.87 5.20 -2.61
C TYR A 348 -23.25 5.85 -2.87
N ASN A 349 -24.00 6.07 -1.80
CA ASN A 349 -25.23 6.86 -1.77
C ASN A 349 -24.89 8.24 -1.24
#